data_AF-A0A085BPV3-F1
#
_entry.id   AF-A0A085BPV3-F1
#
_cell.length_a   1.000
_cell.length_b   1.000
_cell.length_c   1.000
_cell.angle_alpha   90.00
_cell.angle_beta   90.00
_cell.angle_gamma   90.00
#
_symmetry.space_group_name_H-M   'P 1'
#
loop_
_entity.id
_entity.type
_entity.pdbx_description
1 polymer ?
#
loop_
_entity_poly.entity_id
_entity_poly.type
_entity_poly.pdbx_seq_one_letter_code
_entity_poly.pdbx_strand_id
1 'polypeptide(L)'
;MKKSTIFSLLFLSFIVLGTLSFTSSKKVIAVVFNKEMTKKDLLSLQKNLKEKNIILVFNQMKFTKNRLSYIDFSIDFGDGFSGTSKSEITKSKEIGFVRDYNEDAEQPFVVGNLK
;
A
#
# COMPACT_ATOMS: atom_id res chain seq x y z
N MET A 1 -8.58 76.42 0.14
CA MET A 1 -10.04 76.26 -0.01
C MET A 1 -10.34 74.97 -0.77
N LYS A 2 -11.40 74.28 -0.35
CA LYS A 2 -12.09 73.11 -0.95
C LYS A 2 -11.41 71.73 -0.87
N LYS A 3 -11.93 70.98 0.11
CA LYS A 3 -12.00 69.52 0.20
C LYS A 3 -12.74 68.97 -1.02
N SER A 4 -12.33 67.81 -1.52
CA SER A 4 -13.24 66.91 -2.23
C SER A 4 -12.90 65.47 -1.86
N THR A 5 -13.74 64.94 -0.98
CA THR A 5 -13.86 63.53 -0.63
C THR A 5 -14.49 62.82 -1.83
N ILE A 6 -13.84 61.77 -2.36
CA ILE A 6 -14.54 60.79 -3.20
C ILE A 6 -14.21 59.40 -2.65
N PHE A 7 -15.18 58.93 -1.86
CA PHE A 7 -15.34 57.57 -1.40
C PHE A 7 -15.75 56.73 -2.61
N SER A 8 -14.92 55.76 -3.02
CA SER A 8 -15.31 54.80 -4.07
C SER A 8 -15.20 53.38 -3.50
N LEU A 9 -16.36 52.84 -3.11
CA LEU A 9 -16.64 51.42 -2.96
C LEU A 9 -16.13 50.68 -4.21
N LEU A 10 -15.39 49.58 -4.06
CA LEU A 10 -15.61 48.41 -4.92
C LEU A 10 -14.90 47.15 -4.41
N PHE A 11 -15.74 46.22 -3.98
CA PHE A 11 -15.63 44.76 -4.08
C PHE A 11 -14.61 44.01 -3.21
N LEU A 12 -15.16 43.52 -2.09
CA LEU A 12 -14.91 42.18 -1.56
C LEU A 12 -14.75 41.14 -2.69
N SER A 13 -13.62 40.46 -2.72
CA SER A 13 -13.59 39.04 -3.03
C SER A 13 -12.88 38.32 -1.88
N PHE A 14 -13.68 37.79 -0.96
CA PHE A 14 -13.21 36.75 -0.07
C PHE A 14 -12.84 35.56 -0.95
N ILE A 15 -11.54 35.31 -1.12
CA ILE A 15 -11.07 34.04 -1.67
C ILE A 15 -11.38 33.00 -0.60
N VAL A 16 -12.54 32.34 -0.73
CA VAL A 16 -12.80 31.10 -0.01
C VAL A 16 -11.90 30.07 -0.67
N LEU A 17 -10.70 29.92 -0.11
CA LEU A 17 -9.81 28.82 -0.43
C LEU A 17 -10.45 27.56 0.18
N GLY A 18 -11.39 26.98 -0.55
CA GLY A 18 -12.01 25.72 -0.18
C GLY A 18 -10.90 24.67 -0.08
N THR A 19 -10.60 24.23 1.14
CA THR A 19 -9.75 23.07 1.33
C THR A 19 -10.46 21.89 0.68
N LEU A 20 -9.88 21.38 -0.41
CA LEU A 20 -10.25 20.09 -0.97
C LEU A 20 -9.99 19.05 0.11
N SER A 21 -11.02 18.70 0.87
CA SER A 21 -10.96 17.55 1.77
C SER A 21 -10.96 16.30 0.89
N PHE A 22 -9.77 15.88 0.46
CA PHE A 22 -9.57 14.56 -0.09
C PHE A 22 -9.86 13.56 1.03
N THR A 23 -11.00 12.90 0.94
CA THR A 23 -11.25 11.72 1.76
C THR A 23 -10.25 10.66 1.28
N SER A 24 -9.16 10.46 2.02
CA SER A 24 -8.19 9.41 1.71
C SER A 24 -8.89 8.06 1.86
N SER A 25 -9.40 7.52 0.75
CA SER A 25 -9.74 6.11 0.68
C SER A 25 -8.41 5.37 0.85
N LYS A 26 -8.16 4.79 2.03
CA LYS A 26 -6.90 4.12 2.35
C LYS A 26 -6.53 3.13 1.24
N LYS A 27 -5.51 3.48 0.45
CA LYS A 27 -4.96 2.62 -0.59
C LYS A 27 -3.84 1.82 0.08
N VAL A 28 -4.20 0.72 0.74
CA VAL A 28 -3.22 -0.16 1.39
C VAL A 28 -3.32 -1.54 0.78
N ILE A 29 -2.16 -2.10 0.44
CA ILE A 29 -2.02 -3.49 0.02
C ILE A 29 -1.22 -4.22 1.09
N ALA A 30 -1.86 -5.13 1.79
CA ALA A 30 -1.25 -5.94 2.84
C ALA A 30 -1.53 -7.41 2.56
N VAL A 31 -0.48 -8.22 2.59
CA VAL A 31 -0.55 -9.66 2.40
C VAL A 31 0.28 -10.32 3.49
N VAL A 32 -0.32 -11.28 4.18
CA VAL A 32 0.36 -12.14 5.16
C VAL A 32 0.25 -13.58 4.71
N PHE A 33 1.38 -14.23 4.50
CA PHE A 33 1.45 -15.65 4.19
C PHE A 33 1.27 -16.47 5.46
N ASN A 34 0.30 -17.38 5.46
CA ASN A 34 0.00 -18.22 6.61
C ASN A 34 -0.03 -19.70 6.21
N LYS A 35 -0.03 -20.59 7.22
CA LYS A 35 0.04 -22.04 7.00
C LYS A 35 -1.14 -22.61 6.23
N GLU A 36 -2.31 -21.99 6.34
CA GLU A 36 -3.53 -22.53 5.73
C GLU A 36 -3.59 -22.28 4.23
N MET A 37 -2.73 -21.38 3.71
CA MET A 37 -2.65 -21.12 2.28
C MET A 37 -2.20 -22.35 1.50
N THR A 38 -2.96 -22.69 0.47
CA THR A 38 -2.62 -23.73 -0.50
C THR A 38 -1.87 -23.14 -1.68
N LYS A 39 -1.29 -24.01 -2.53
CA LYS A 39 -0.70 -23.58 -3.79
C LYS A 39 -1.69 -22.82 -4.68
N LYS A 40 -2.97 -23.22 -4.68
CA LYS A 40 -4.01 -22.55 -5.47
C LYS A 40 -4.24 -21.12 -4.99
N ASP A 41 -4.28 -20.92 -3.67
CA ASP A 41 -4.49 -19.59 -3.09
C ASP A 41 -3.34 -18.65 -3.45
N LEU A 42 -2.10 -19.12 -3.37
CA LEU A 42 -0.92 -18.34 -3.72
C LEU A 42 -0.88 -17.97 -5.21
N LEU A 43 -1.22 -18.90 -6.11
CA LEU A 43 -1.31 -18.60 -7.54
C LEU A 43 -2.46 -17.62 -7.86
N SER A 44 -3.59 -17.75 -7.16
CA SER A 44 -4.69 -16.80 -7.30
C SER A 44 -4.28 -15.41 -6.82
N LEU A 45 -3.58 -15.32 -5.69
CA LEU A 45 -3.04 -14.09 -5.15
C LEU A 45 -2.07 -13.44 -6.16
N GLN A 46 -1.13 -14.21 -6.70
CA GLN A 46 -0.20 -13.73 -7.71
C GLN A 46 -0.91 -13.13 -8.93
N LYS A 47 -1.96 -13.81 -9.42
CA LYS A 47 -2.77 -13.32 -10.54
C LYS A 47 -3.49 -12.00 -10.17
N ASN A 48 -4.14 -11.95 -9.01
CA ASN A 48 -4.88 -10.77 -8.54
C ASN A 48 -3.98 -9.55 -8.37
N LEU A 49 -2.72 -9.75 -7.96
CA LEU A 49 -1.73 -8.68 -7.85
C LEU A 49 -1.25 -8.23 -9.23
N LYS A 50 -1.03 -9.16 -10.16
CA LYS A 50 -0.64 -8.83 -11.54
C LYS A 50 -1.68 -7.94 -12.24
N GLU A 51 -2.97 -8.17 -12.00
CA GLU A 51 -4.06 -7.33 -12.51
C GLU A 51 -4.00 -5.88 -11.98
N LYS A 52 -3.25 -5.64 -10.89
CA LYS A 52 -3.00 -4.31 -10.30
C LYS A 52 -1.62 -3.76 -10.67
N ASN A 53 -0.94 -4.34 -11.66
CA ASN A 53 0.44 -4.04 -12.05
C ASN A 53 1.48 -4.33 -10.93
N ILE A 54 1.16 -5.24 -10.02
CA ILE A 54 2.07 -5.66 -8.94
C ILE A 54 2.59 -7.06 -9.27
N ILE A 55 3.90 -7.20 -9.34
CA ILE A 55 4.57 -8.43 -9.74
C ILE A 55 5.03 -9.17 -8.49
N LEU A 56 4.29 -10.21 -8.11
CA LEU A 56 4.72 -11.18 -7.10
C LEU A 56 5.34 -12.39 -7.80
N VAL A 57 6.55 -12.78 -7.40
CA VAL A 57 7.24 -13.98 -7.88
C VAL A 57 7.51 -14.87 -6.68
N PHE A 58 7.12 -16.15 -6.77
CA PHE A 58 7.51 -17.16 -5.79
C PHE A 58 8.73 -17.90 -6.30
N ASN A 59 9.91 -17.59 -5.77
CA ASN A 59 11.17 -18.25 -6.11
C ASN A 59 11.18 -19.69 -5.60
N GLN A 60 10.60 -19.91 -4.41
CA GLN A 60 10.43 -21.23 -3.82
C GLN A 60 9.20 -21.27 -2.91
N MET A 61 8.44 -22.36 -2.97
CA MET A 61 7.38 -22.67 -2.03
C MET A 61 7.52 -24.12 -1.56
N LYS A 62 7.39 -24.36 -0.26
CA LYS A 62 7.29 -25.72 0.27
C LYS A 62 5.98 -25.88 1.02
N PHE A 63 5.42 -27.08 0.92
CA PHE A 63 4.17 -27.43 1.56
C PHE A 63 4.35 -28.70 2.38
N THR A 64 3.71 -28.74 3.54
CA THR A 64 3.63 -29.92 4.40
C THR A 64 2.16 -30.24 4.60
N LYS A 65 1.71 -31.45 4.24
CA LYS A 65 0.28 -31.82 4.27
C LYS A 65 -0.61 -30.81 3.54
N ASN A 66 -0.18 -30.36 2.36
CA ASN A 66 -0.85 -29.36 1.51
C ASN A 66 -0.98 -27.95 2.12
N ARG A 67 -0.25 -27.65 3.19
CA ARG A 67 -0.21 -26.37 3.88
C ARG A 67 1.14 -25.70 3.70
N LEU A 68 1.16 -24.39 3.47
CA LEU A 68 2.39 -23.65 3.26
C LEU A 68 3.31 -23.74 4.49
N SER A 69 4.55 -24.18 4.28
CA SER A 69 5.54 -24.33 5.34
C SER A 69 6.80 -23.48 5.14
N TYR A 70 7.08 -23.08 3.90
CA TYR A 70 8.17 -22.17 3.57
C TYR A 70 7.84 -21.37 2.32
N ILE A 71 8.28 -20.12 2.30
CA ILE A 71 8.16 -19.24 1.16
C ILE A 71 9.46 -18.48 0.91
N ASP A 72 9.80 -18.29 -0.36
CA ASP A 72 10.81 -17.37 -0.88
C ASP A 72 10.14 -16.60 -2.03
N PHE A 73 10.04 -15.29 -1.88
CA PHE A 73 9.33 -14.44 -2.82
C PHE A 73 10.01 -13.12 -3.07
N SER A 74 9.70 -12.56 -4.24
CA SER A 74 10.06 -11.21 -4.67
C SER A 74 8.78 -10.46 -5.03
N ILE A 75 8.70 -9.18 -4.68
CA ILE A 75 7.56 -8.31 -4.96
C ILE A 75 8.06 -7.00 -5.58
N ASP A 76 7.38 -6.55 -6.62
CA ASP A 76 7.55 -5.23 -7.25
C ASP A 76 6.17 -4.58 -7.38
N PHE A 77 6.00 -3.40 -6.80
CA PHE A 77 4.74 -2.67 -6.80
C PHE A 77 4.54 -1.79 -8.05
N GLY A 78 5.56 -1.69 -8.92
CA GLY A 78 5.50 -0.88 -10.15
C GLY A 78 5.58 0.63 -9.90
N ASP A 79 5.82 1.05 -8.65
CA ASP A 79 5.92 2.44 -8.21
C ASP A 79 7.33 2.79 -7.67
N GLY A 80 8.31 1.94 -7.96
CA GLY A 80 9.69 2.05 -7.46
C GLY A 80 9.93 1.31 -6.15
N PHE A 81 8.89 0.82 -5.45
CA PHE A 81 9.05 -0.05 -4.30
C PHE A 81 9.09 -1.53 -4.70
N SER A 82 10.15 -2.22 -4.28
CA SER A 82 10.32 -3.65 -4.48
C SER A 82 11.11 -4.26 -3.33
N GLY A 83 10.97 -5.57 -3.14
CA GLY A 83 11.66 -6.27 -2.08
C GLY A 83 11.60 -7.78 -2.24
N THR A 84 12.40 -8.47 -1.43
CA THR A 84 12.41 -9.93 -1.38
C THR A 84 12.40 -10.39 0.06
N SER A 85 11.85 -11.58 0.30
CA SER A 85 11.95 -12.22 1.60
C SER A 85 11.83 -13.73 1.46
N LYS A 86 12.46 -14.43 2.39
CA LYS A 86 12.32 -15.86 2.56
C LYS A 86 12.17 -16.21 4.02
N SER A 87 11.27 -17.13 4.32
CA SER A 87 11.06 -17.60 5.69
C SER A 87 10.29 -18.92 5.71
N GLU A 88 10.53 -19.68 6.78
CA GLU A 88 9.57 -20.68 7.23
C GLU A 88 8.29 -19.99 7.71
N ILE A 89 7.15 -20.64 7.47
CA ILE A 89 5.86 -20.19 7.98
C ILE A 89 5.63 -20.83 9.34
N THR A 90 5.52 -19.99 10.36
CA THR A 90 5.27 -20.39 11.76
C THR A 90 4.04 -19.64 12.28
N LYS A 91 3.54 -20.02 13.47
CA LYS A 91 2.42 -19.28 14.10
C LYS A 91 2.87 -18.00 14.80
N SER A 92 4.17 -17.84 15.03
CA SER A 92 4.74 -16.77 15.84
C SER A 92 5.35 -15.63 15.01
N LYS A 93 5.32 -15.73 13.68
CA LYS A 93 5.87 -14.73 12.77
C LYS A 93 4.85 -14.42 11.69
N GLU A 94 4.67 -13.14 11.40
CA GLU A 94 3.85 -12.70 10.28
C GLU A 94 4.75 -12.37 9.11
N ILE A 95 4.82 -13.28 8.13
CA ILE A 95 5.67 -13.10 6.95
C ILE A 95 4.81 -12.60 5.80
N GLY A 96 5.19 -11.49 5.18
CA GLY A 96 4.37 -10.88 4.16
C GLY A 96 4.94 -9.60 3.59
N PHE A 97 4.05 -8.75 3.10
CA PHE A 97 4.41 -7.43 2.63
C PHE A 97 3.26 -6.45 2.83
N VAL A 98 3.64 -5.18 2.98
CA VAL A 98 2.71 -4.04 3.08
C VAL A 98 3.20 -2.94 2.17
N ARG A 99 2.27 -2.32 1.44
CA ARG A 99 2.46 -1.05 0.74
C ARG A 99 1.30 -0.14 1.09
N ASP A 100 1.61 0.96 1.77
CA ASP A 100 0.65 2.02 2.09
C ASP A 100 0.91 3.23 1.19
N TYR A 101 -0.02 3.52 0.29
CA TYR A 101 0.09 4.61 -0.68
C TYR A 101 -0.34 5.97 -0.12
N ASN A 102 -0.70 6.07 1.15
CA ASN A 102 -1.04 7.35 1.77
C ASN A 102 0.24 8.20 1.96
N GLU A 103 0.13 9.52 1.76
CA GLU A 103 1.27 10.45 1.86
C GLU A 103 1.82 10.56 3.30
N ASP A 104 0.98 10.30 4.29
CA ASP A 104 1.27 10.37 5.72
C ASP A 104 1.62 9.00 6.35
N ALA A 105 1.83 7.97 5.53
CA ALA A 105 2.16 6.64 6.03
C ALA A 105 3.50 6.63 6.78
N GLU A 106 3.47 6.30 8.08
CA GLU A 106 4.69 6.13 8.89
C GLU A 106 5.63 5.07 8.31
N GLN A 107 5.04 3.99 7.78
CA GLN A 107 5.77 2.90 7.15
C GLN A 107 5.14 2.58 5.78
N PRO A 108 5.57 3.28 4.72
CA PRO A 108 4.95 3.17 3.40
C PRO A 108 5.19 1.82 2.73
N PHE A 109 6.19 1.07 3.16
CA PHE A 109 6.59 -0.19 2.55
C PHE A 109 7.32 -1.12 3.54
N VAL A 110 6.93 -2.39 3.56
CA VAL A 110 7.58 -3.47 4.33
C VAL A 110 7.54 -4.77 3.55
N VAL A 111 8.62 -5.54 3.58
CA VAL A 111 8.69 -6.91 3.05
C VAL A 111 9.41 -7.79 4.04
N GLY A 112 8.86 -8.97 4.30
CA GLY A 112 9.44 -9.96 5.18
C GLY A 112 8.71 -10.06 6.51
N ASN A 113 9.42 -9.93 7.63
CA ASN A 113 8.79 -10.04 8.94
C ASN A 113 8.02 -8.76 9.28
N LEU A 114 6.70 -8.88 9.39
CA LEU A 114 5.79 -7.80 9.76
C LEU A 114 5.61 -7.72 11.28
N LYS A 115 5.85 -8.84 11.99
CA LYS A 115 5.78 -8.95 13.45
C LYS A 115 6.53 -10.20 13.95
#